data_AF-V7I297-F1
#
_entry.id   AF-V7I297-F1
#
_cell.length_a   1.000
_cell.length_b   1.000
_cell.length_c   1.000
_cell.angle_alpha   90.00
_cell.angle_beta   90.00
_cell.angle_gamma   90.00
#
_symmetry.space_group_name_H-M   'P 1'
#
loop_
_entity.id
_entity.type
_entity.pdbx_description
1 polymer ?
#
loop_
_entity_poly.entity_id
_entity_poly.type
_entity_poly.pdbx_seq_one_letter_code
_entity_poly.pdbx_strand_id
1 'polypeptide(L)'
;MSKETKVVVPGRLSYVNVFEPKSINGSDPKYSVSVIIPKSDKKTVNAILKAIEAAKQEGAPKFGGKVPTNLKTPLRDGDIDRPDDPAYEGCYFINANSKNAPQVVDGKIQAILDRSEVYSGCYGKVSLNLYAFNVNGNRGIAAGLGNVQKLKDGEPLGGMSRAEDDFEIEADDDFLA
;
A
#
# COMPACT_ATOMS: atom_id res chain seq x y z
N MET A 1 -11.87 15.13 9.54
CA MET A 1 -11.75 13.73 9.08
C MET A 1 -12.41 12.88 10.14
N SER A 2 -13.45 12.10 9.79
CA SER A 2 -14.09 11.23 10.77
C SER A 2 -13.20 10.04 11.12
N LYS A 3 -13.52 9.35 12.22
CA LYS A 3 -12.90 8.07 12.58
C LYS A 3 -13.31 6.94 11.62
N GLU A 4 -14.38 7.13 10.84
CA GLU A 4 -15.00 6.08 10.02
C GLU A 4 -14.30 5.88 8.68
N THR A 5 -13.60 6.89 8.17
CA THR A 5 -12.85 6.82 6.91
C THR A 5 -11.40 6.36 7.07
N LYS A 6 -10.93 6.21 8.32
CA LYS A 6 -9.61 5.68 8.64
C LYS A 6 -9.70 4.17 8.86
N VAL A 7 -8.87 3.41 8.14
CA VAL A 7 -8.80 1.95 8.25
C VAL A 7 -7.34 1.50 8.31
N VAL A 8 -7.05 0.48 9.11
CA VAL A 8 -5.73 -0.17 9.14
C VAL A 8 -5.85 -1.48 8.38
N VAL A 9 -5.08 -1.60 7.30
CA VAL A 9 -5.16 -2.71 6.35
C VAL A 9 -3.92 -3.59 6.49
N PRO A 10 -4.05 -4.83 6.98
CA PRO A 10 -2.99 -5.82 6.87
C PRO A 10 -2.88 -6.32 5.41
N GLY A 11 -1.66 -6.63 4.98
CA GLY A 11 -1.45 -7.19 3.65
C GLY A 11 0.02 -7.41 3.31
N ARG A 12 0.26 -7.92 2.10
CA ARG A 12 1.59 -7.96 1.49
C ARG A 12 1.85 -6.60 0.83
N LEU A 13 3.01 -6.02 1.09
CA LEU A 13 3.36 -4.71 0.56
C LEU A 13 4.01 -4.86 -0.82
N SER A 14 3.59 -4.05 -1.77
CA SER A 14 4.12 -4.02 -3.13
C SER A 14 4.38 -2.56 -3.54
N TYR A 15 5.33 -2.35 -4.46
CA TYR A 15 5.79 -1.03 -4.89
C TYR A 15 6.07 -0.08 -3.71
N VAL A 16 6.86 -0.55 -2.75
CA VAL A 16 7.17 0.18 -1.51
C VAL A 16 8.07 1.38 -1.82
N ASN A 17 7.54 2.59 -1.63
CA ASN A 17 8.24 3.86 -1.75
C ASN A 17 7.97 4.71 -0.49
N VAL A 18 8.20 4.11 0.68
CA VAL A 18 7.82 4.71 1.98
C VAL A 18 8.96 5.53 2.61
N PHE A 19 10.21 5.29 2.20
CA PHE A 19 11.37 6.04 2.65
C PHE A 19 11.77 7.18 1.70
N GLU A 20 11.48 7.02 0.42
CA GLU A 20 11.80 8.01 -0.61
C GLU A 20 10.62 8.16 -1.57
N PRO A 21 10.15 9.40 -1.82
CA PRO A 21 9.04 9.63 -2.71
C PRO A 21 9.46 9.37 -4.16
N LYS A 22 8.60 8.72 -4.95
CA LYS A 22 8.84 8.50 -6.38
C LYS A 22 7.78 9.18 -7.23
N SER A 23 8.21 9.70 -8.39
CA SER A 23 7.29 10.13 -9.45
C SER A 23 6.74 8.89 -10.15
N ILE A 24 5.43 8.79 -10.27
CA ILE A 24 4.75 7.69 -10.96
C ILE A 24 4.05 8.31 -12.16
N ASN A 25 4.40 7.88 -13.38
CA ASN A 25 3.83 8.38 -14.64
C ASN A 25 3.93 9.92 -14.79
N GLY A 26 5.04 10.52 -14.36
CA GLY A 26 5.29 11.96 -14.47
C GLY A 26 4.52 12.81 -13.45
N SER A 27 3.89 12.22 -12.42
CA SER A 27 3.27 12.98 -11.33
C SER A 27 4.31 13.59 -10.39
N ASP A 28 3.89 14.53 -9.54
CA ASP A 28 4.68 14.95 -8.38
C ASP A 28 5.18 13.73 -7.59
N PRO A 29 6.44 13.72 -7.12
CA PRO A 29 6.96 12.66 -6.28
C PRO A 29 6.13 12.50 -5.00
N LYS A 30 5.77 11.25 -4.67
CA LYS A 30 5.02 10.92 -3.47
C LYS A 30 5.52 9.64 -2.82
N TYR A 31 5.38 9.59 -1.50
CA TYR A 31 5.48 8.34 -0.77
C TYR A 31 4.29 7.47 -1.14
N SER A 32 4.53 6.19 -1.38
CA SER A 32 3.48 5.29 -1.84
C SER A 32 3.73 3.85 -1.45
N VAL A 33 2.64 3.09 -1.37
CA VAL A 33 2.66 1.64 -1.22
C VAL A 33 1.38 1.06 -1.81
N SER A 34 1.50 -0.10 -2.44
CA SER A 34 0.37 -0.95 -2.82
C SER A 34 0.20 -2.03 -1.74
N VAL A 35 -0.99 -2.15 -1.18
CA VAL A 35 -1.30 -3.17 -0.17
C VAL A 35 -2.13 -4.26 -0.83
N ILE A 36 -1.57 -5.47 -0.93
CA ILE A 36 -2.22 -6.66 -1.49
C ILE A 36 -2.95 -7.39 -0.38
N ILE A 37 -4.23 -7.68 -0.60
CA ILE A 37 -5.18 -8.17 0.40
C ILE A 37 -5.86 -9.41 -0.18
N PRO A 38 -5.68 -10.60 0.41
CA PRO A 38 -6.37 -11.81 -0.06
C PRO A 38 -7.90 -11.61 -0.08
N LYS A 39 -8.56 -12.03 -1.15
CA LYS A 39 -10.05 -11.98 -1.23
C LYS A 39 -10.72 -12.82 -0.14
N SER A 40 -10.00 -13.77 0.45
CA SER A 40 -10.43 -14.60 1.58
C SER A 40 -10.50 -13.83 2.90
N ASP A 41 -9.76 -12.72 3.07
CA ASP A 41 -9.82 -11.87 4.27
C ASP A 41 -11.05 -10.95 4.23
N LYS A 42 -12.22 -11.57 4.40
CA LYS A 42 -13.52 -10.88 4.40
C LYS A 42 -13.61 -9.80 5.46
N LYS A 43 -12.89 -9.95 6.59
CA LYS A 43 -12.89 -8.95 7.66
C LYS A 43 -12.25 -7.65 7.20
N THR A 44 -11.04 -7.72 6.65
CA THR A 44 -10.33 -6.55 6.14
C THR A 44 -11.08 -5.92 4.96
N VAL A 45 -11.55 -6.74 4.00
CA VAL A 45 -12.32 -6.26 2.85
C VAL A 45 -13.58 -5.52 3.28
N ASN A 46 -14.36 -6.08 4.21
CA ASN A 46 -15.57 -5.41 4.71
C ASN A 46 -15.28 -4.12 5.47
N ALA A 47 -14.17 -4.05 6.22
CA ALA A 47 -13.76 -2.82 6.89
C ALA A 47 -13.42 -1.71 5.89
N ILE A 48 -12.74 -2.05 4.79
CA ILE A 48 -12.43 -1.13 3.70
C ILE A 48 -13.71 -0.67 3.01
N LEU A 49 -14.61 -1.59 2.66
CA LEU A 49 -15.88 -1.24 2.01
C LEU A 49 -16.71 -0.27 2.86
N LYS A 50 -16.77 -0.49 4.18
CA LYS A 50 -17.43 0.43 5.12
C LYS A 50 -16.77 1.81 5.13
N ALA A 51 -15.43 1.88 5.16
CA ALA A 51 -14.71 3.14 5.11
C ALA A 51 -14.88 3.87 3.77
N ILE A 52 -15.01 3.14 2.65
CA ILE A 52 -15.32 3.70 1.32
C ILE A 52 -16.71 4.34 1.34
N GLU A 53 -17.72 3.66 1.88
CA GLU A 53 -19.07 4.22 1.97
C GLU A 53 -19.12 5.46 2.87
N ALA A 54 -18.44 5.44 4.03
CA ALA A 54 -18.31 6.63 4.88
C ALA A 54 -17.66 7.79 4.11
N ALA A 55 -16.59 7.53 3.36
CA ALA A 55 -15.90 8.55 2.56
C ALA A 55 -16.76 9.09 1.41
N LYS A 56 -17.65 8.27 0.82
CA LYS A 56 -18.64 8.72 -0.17
C LYS A 56 -19.64 9.68 0.46
N GLN A 57 -20.20 9.35 1.61
CA GLN A 57 -21.19 10.19 2.30
C GLN A 57 -20.56 11.51 2.76
N GLU A 58 -19.40 11.48 3.41
CA GLU A 58 -18.66 12.69 3.80
C GLU A 58 -18.25 13.54 2.58
N GLY A 59 -17.99 12.88 1.45
CA GLY A 59 -17.60 13.49 0.20
C GLY A 59 -18.73 14.11 -0.62
N ALA A 60 -20.01 13.88 -0.25
CA ALA A 60 -21.16 14.33 -1.04
C ALA A 60 -21.11 15.83 -1.43
N PRO A 61 -20.71 16.78 -0.56
CA PRO A 61 -20.56 18.19 -0.94
C PRO A 61 -19.56 18.40 -2.08
N LYS A 62 -18.49 17.61 -2.14
CA LYS A 62 -17.45 17.68 -3.19
C LYS A 62 -17.93 17.15 -4.54
N PHE A 63 -19.05 16.43 -4.54
CA PHE A 63 -19.71 15.89 -5.73
C PHE A 63 -20.95 16.71 -6.15
N GLY A 64 -21.21 17.86 -5.53
CA GLY A 64 -22.39 18.69 -5.82
C GLY A 64 -23.60 18.35 -4.95
N GLY A 65 -23.38 17.79 -3.76
CA GLY A 65 -24.42 17.56 -2.74
C GLY A 65 -25.08 16.19 -2.77
N LYS A 66 -24.77 15.34 -3.77
CA LYS A 66 -25.24 13.94 -3.85
C LYS A 66 -24.10 13.02 -4.28
N VAL A 67 -24.11 11.79 -3.77
CA VAL A 67 -23.13 10.75 -4.14
C VAL A 67 -23.47 10.20 -5.54
N PRO A 68 -22.57 10.32 -6.54
CA PRO A 68 -22.78 9.70 -7.85
C PRO A 68 -22.71 8.17 -7.77
N THR A 69 -23.44 7.48 -8.63
CA THR A 69 -23.41 6.01 -8.74
C THR A 69 -22.08 5.49 -9.31
N ASN A 70 -21.45 6.27 -10.19
CA ASN A 70 -20.26 5.87 -10.95
C ASN A 70 -18.99 6.50 -10.37
N LEU A 71 -18.61 6.13 -9.15
CA LEU A 71 -17.38 6.60 -8.51
C LEU A 71 -16.27 5.57 -8.61
N LYS A 72 -15.05 6.04 -8.92
CA LYS A 72 -13.84 5.21 -8.77
C LYS A 72 -13.63 4.92 -7.29
N THR A 73 -13.28 3.68 -6.96
CA THR A 73 -12.95 3.28 -5.58
C THR A 73 -11.48 2.87 -5.50
N PRO A 74 -10.85 2.95 -4.31
CA PRO A 74 -9.45 2.63 -4.15
C PRO A 74 -9.19 1.12 -4.05
N LEU A 75 -10.22 0.30 -3.80
CA LEU A 75 -10.12 -1.15 -3.73
C LEU A 75 -10.23 -1.74 -5.14
N ARG A 76 -9.08 -2.17 -5.67
CA ARG A 76 -8.90 -2.69 -7.04
C ARG A 76 -8.83 -4.21 -7.02
N ASP A 77 -9.22 -4.85 -8.11
CA ASP A 77 -9.25 -6.31 -8.23
C ASP A 77 -7.98 -6.79 -8.96
N GLY A 78 -7.16 -7.59 -8.27
CA GLY A 78 -5.89 -8.10 -8.79
C GLY A 78 -6.08 -9.02 -10.00
N ASP A 79 -7.11 -9.87 -9.98
CA ASP A 79 -7.41 -10.81 -11.06
C ASP A 79 -7.82 -10.09 -12.36
N ILE A 80 -8.30 -8.84 -12.26
CA ILE A 80 -8.75 -8.04 -13.40
C ILE A 80 -7.69 -7.03 -13.83
N ASP A 81 -7.10 -6.31 -12.87
CA ASP A 81 -6.19 -5.19 -13.15
C ASP A 81 -4.72 -5.63 -13.27
N ARG A 82 -4.37 -6.82 -12.77
CA ARG A 82 -3.02 -7.39 -12.72
C ARG A 82 -3.04 -8.90 -13.05
N PRO A 83 -3.67 -9.34 -14.16
CA PRO A 83 -3.85 -10.77 -14.46
C PRO A 83 -2.52 -11.53 -14.65
N ASP A 84 -1.46 -10.82 -15.05
CA ASP A 84 -0.14 -11.42 -15.35
C ASP A 84 0.83 -11.41 -14.15
N ASP A 85 0.39 -10.95 -12.97
CA ASP A 85 1.23 -10.89 -11.77
C ASP A 85 0.71 -11.88 -10.70
N PRO A 86 1.40 -13.01 -10.48
CA PRO A 86 0.99 -14.03 -9.50
C PRO A 86 0.86 -13.50 -8.07
N ALA A 87 1.53 -12.39 -7.72
CA ALA A 87 1.39 -11.79 -6.40
C ALA A 87 -0.01 -11.20 -6.16
N TYR A 88 -0.77 -10.93 -7.22
CA TYR A 88 -2.10 -10.32 -7.19
C TYR A 88 -3.24 -11.32 -7.44
N GLU A 89 -2.94 -12.58 -7.76
CA GLU A 89 -3.94 -13.63 -7.97
C GLU A 89 -4.78 -13.86 -6.71
N GLY A 90 -6.10 -13.93 -6.87
CA GLY A 90 -7.04 -14.12 -5.77
C GLY A 90 -7.04 -12.99 -4.74
N CYS A 91 -6.48 -11.82 -5.08
CA CYS A 91 -6.30 -10.69 -4.19
C CYS A 91 -7.03 -9.43 -4.68
N TYR A 92 -7.43 -8.59 -3.73
CA TYR A 92 -7.64 -7.17 -3.97
C TYR A 92 -6.35 -6.41 -3.70
N PHE A 93 -6.27 -5.16 -4.15
CA PHE A 93 -5.20 -4.26 -3.74
C PHE A 93 -5.66 -2.81 -3.60
N ILE A 94 -4.92 -2.04 -2.81
CA ILE A 94 -5.12 -0.60 -2.66
C ILE A 94 -3.79 0.12 -2.87
N ASN A 95 -3.80 1.10 -3.77
CA ASN A 95 -2.67 2.01 -3.95
C ASN A 95 -2.88 3.26 -3.08
N ALA A 96 -2.01 3.44 -2.09
CA ALA A 96 -2.04 4.57 -1.18
C ALA A 96 -0.84 5.50 -1.44
N ASN A 97 -1.04 6.81 -1.30
CA ASN A 97 0.03 7.79 -1.43
C ASN A 97 -0.10 8.98 -0.48
N SER A 98 1.03 9.65 -0.22
CA SER A 98 1.13 10.85 0.59
C SER A 98 2.27 11.74 0.08
N LYS A 99 2.10 13.06 0.22
CA LYS A 99 3.20 14.04 0.03
C LYS A 99 4.15 14.05 1.24
N ASN A 100 3.63 13.73 2.41
CA ASN A 100 4.38 13.69 3.66
C ASN A 100 4.92 12.28 3.90
N ALA A 101 6.14 12.20 4.46
CA ALA A 101 6.75 10.93 4.82
C ALA A 101 5.88 10.19 5.86
N PRO A 102 5.60 8.89 5.66
CA PRO A 102 4.93 8.07 6.66
C PRO A 102 5.89 7.76 7.82
N GLN A 103 5.34 7.50 9.00
CA GLN A 103 6.11 6.81 10.03
C GLN A 103 6.17 5.32 9.68
N VAL A 104 7.38 4.75 9.68
CA VAL A 104 7.62 3.33 9.40
C VAL A 104 8.13 2.67 10.67
N VAL A 105 7.38 1.68 11.16
CA VAL A 105 7.63 1.03 12.45
C VAL A 105 7.64 -0.49 12.35
N ASP A 106 8.23 -1.14 13.34
CA ASP A 106 8.26 -2.60 13.46
C ASP A 106 7.03 -3.16 14.22
N GLY A 107 7.04 -4.46 14.49
CA GLY A 107 5.98 -5.14 15.25
C GLY A 107 5.77 -4.61 16.68
N LYS A 108 6.78 -3.93 17.26
CA LYS A 108 6.75 -3.31 18.59
C LYS A 108 6.48 -1.80 18.55
N ILE A 109 6.16 -1.26 17.37
CA ILE A 109 5.91 0.17 17.16
C ILE A 109 7.17 1.02 17.40
N GLN A 110 8.35 0.43 17.18
CA GLN A 110 9.62 1.13 17.20
C GLN A 110 9.96 1.58 15.78
N ALA A 111 10.57 2.76 15.63
CA ALA A 111 10.96 3.26 14.33
C ALA A 111 11.98 2.32 13.67
N ILE A 112 11.73 1.94 12.41
CA ILE A 112 12.68 1.16 11.64
C ILE A 112 13.76 2.11 11.12
N LEU A 113 15.01 1.81 11.47
CA LEU A 113 16.17 2.62 11.10
C LEU A 113 16.84 2.12 9.82
N ASP A 114 16.93 0.80 9.66
CA ASP A 114 17.40 0.20 8.43
C ASP A 114 16.27 0.12 7.41
N ARG A 115 16.44 0.82 6.28
CA ARG A 115 15.45 0.85 5.21
C ARG A 115 15.31 -0.48 4.50
N SER A 116 16.33 -1.34 4.55
CA SER A 116 16.32 -2.68 3.94
C SER A 116 15.22 -3.58 4.54
N GLU A 117 14.84 -3.34 5.79
CA GLU A 117 13.80 -4.09 6.51
C GLU A 117 12.41 -3.98 5.88
N VAL A 118 12.12 -2.91 5.12
CA VAL A 118 10.80 -2.71 4.50
C VAL A 118 10.93 -2.61 3.00
N TYR A 119 10.66 -3.74 2.35
CA TYR A 119 10.82 -3.96 0.91
C TYR A 119 9.50 -4.45 0.27
N SER A 120 9.40 -4.35 -1.05
CA SER A 120 8.27 -4.94 -1.80
C SER A 120 8.33 -6.46 -1.65
N GLY A 121 7.28 -7.05 -1.09
CA GLY A 121 7.17 -8.48 -0.80
C GLY A 121 6.99 -8.82 0.68
N CYS A 122 7.44 -7.94 1.58
CA CYS A 122 7.22 -8.11 3.01
C CYS A 122 5.75 -7.92 3.40
N TYR A 123 5.39 -8.34 4.62
CA TYR A 123 4.03 -8.20 5.14
C TYR A 123 3.96 -7.20 6.27
N GLY A 124 2.88 -6.44 6.28
CA GLY A 124 2.69 -5.38 7.25
C GLY A 124 1.24 -4.93 7.38
N LYS A 125 1.06 -3.83 8.10
CA LYS A 125 -0.19 -3.08 8.20
C LYS A 125 0.05 -1.66 7.72
N VAL A 126 -0.91 -1.12 6.98
CA VAL A 126 -0.88 0.27 6.54
C VAL A 126 -2.12 0.99 7.06
N SER A 127 -1.91 2.09 7.75
CA SER A 127 -3.00 3.02 8.09
C SER A 127 -3.36 3.79 6.83
N LEU A 128 -4.61 3.71 6.42
CA LEU A 128 -5.16 4.43 5.28
C LEU A 128 -6.20 5.43 5.74
N ASN A 129 -6.25 6.56 5.05
CA ASN A 129 -7.33 7.53 5.19
C ASN A 129 -8.06 7.66 3.86
N LEU A 130 -9.32 7.24 3.79
CA LEU A 130 -10.09 7.29 2.56
C LEU A 130 -10.80 8.63 2.43
N TYR A 131 -10.74 9.24 1.25
CA TYR A 131 -11.33 10.57 1.05
C TYR A 131 -11.84 10.76 -0.37
N ALA A 132 -12.88 11.58 -0.50
CA ALA A 132 -13.40 11.97 -1.79
C ALA A 132 -12.46 12.92 -2.55
N PHE A 133 -12.30 12.66 -3.84
CA PHE A 133 -11.60 13.55 -4.77
C PHE A 133 -12.46 13.86 -5.99
N ASN A 134 -12.25 15.05 -6.53
CA ASN A 134 -12.85 15.52 -7.78
C ASN A 134 -11.81 16.43 -8.43
N VAL A 135 -11.04 15.90 -9.38
CA VAL A 135 -9.88 16.57 -9.97
C VAL A 135 -9.85 16.24 -11.46
N ASN A 136 -9.79 17.26 -12.32
CA ASN A 136 -9.64 17.11 -13.77
C ASN A 136 -10.63 16.11 -14.39
N GLY A 137 -11.91 16.19 -14.01
CA GLY A 137 -12.97 15.29 -14.49
C GLY A 137 -12.95 13.88 -13.88
N ASN A 138 -11.91 13.52 -13.13
CA ASN A 138 -11.87 12.27 -12.37
C ASN A 138 -12.42 12.49 -10.96
N ARG A 139 -13.42 11.69 -10.59
CA ARG A 139 -14.04 11.71 -9.27
C ARG A 139 -14.15 10.32 -8.67
N GLY A 140 -14.04 10.23 -7.36
CA GLY A 140 -14.04 8.96 -6.66
C GLY A 140 -13.57 9.09 -5.22
N ILE A 141 -13.21 7.95 -4.65
CA ILE A 141 -12.54 7.83 -3.36
C ILE A 141 -11.09 7.46 -3.61
N ALA A 142 -10.17 8.16 -2.95
CA ALA A 142 -8.74 7.89 -2.96
C ALA A 142 -8.30 7.37 -1.58
N ALA A 143 -7.16 6.69 -1.54
CA ALA A 143 -6.52 6.24 -0.30
C ALA A 143 -5.28 7.09 -0.01
N GLY A 144 -5.32 7.85 1.08
CA GLY A 144 -4.18 8.55 1.63
C GLY A 144 -3.32 7.59 2.45
N LEU A 145 -2.01 7.61 2.21
CA LEU A 145 -1.04 6.86 3.00
C LEU A 145 -0.85 7.52 4.37
N GLY A 146 -1.09 6.76 5.44
CA GLY A 146 -0.70 7.08 6.81
C GLY A 146 0.57 6.34 7.20
N ASN A 147 0.58 5.73 8.38
CA ASN A 147 1.75 5.00 8.89
C ASN A 147 1.83 3.57 8.35
N VAL A 148 3.05 3.02 8.32
CA VAL A 148 3.36 1.65 7.88
C VAL A 148 3.98 0.89 9.03
N GLN A 149 3.48 -0.31 9.29
CA GLN A 149 4.03 -1.23 10.27
C GLN A 149 4.48 -2.52 9.57
N LYS A 150 5.77 -2.83 9.60
CA LYS A 150 6.32 -4.14 9.18
C LYS A 150 6.02 -5.18 10.25
N LEU A 151 5.60 -6.37 9.83
CA LEU A 151 5.24 -7.47 10.74
C LEU A 151 6.03 -8.74 10.50
N LYS A 152 6.31 -9.10 9.25
CA LYS A 152 7.10 -10.28 8.90
C LYS A 152 7.69 -10.15 7.50
N ASP A 153 8.74 -10.91 7.28
CA ASP A 153 9.33 -11.08 5.96
C ASP A 153 8.44 -11.88 5.01
N GLY A 154 8.76 -11.79 3.74
CA GLY A 154 8.16 -12.56 2.65
C GLY A 154 9.07 -12.52 1.44
N GLU A 155 8.79 -13.35 0.44
CA GLU A 155 9.56 -13.35 -0.81
C GLU A 155 9.58 -11.93 -1.43
N PRO A 156 10.75 -11.42 -1.82
CA PRO A 156 10.85 -10.14 -2.52
C PRO A 156 9.99 -10.12 -3.80
N LEU A 157 9.39 -8.97 -4.09
CA LEU A 157 8.64 -8.70 -5.32
C LEU A 157 9.44 -7.74 -6.19
N GLY A 158 9.54 -8.04 -7.49
CA GLY A 158 10.25 -7.20 -8.47
C GLY A 158 11.64 -7.69 -8.87
N GLY A 159 11.98 -8.95 -8.57
CA GLY A 159 13.13 -9.63 -9.16
C GLY A 159 14.51 -9.27 -8.59
N MET A 160 14.59 -8.54 -7.47
CA MET A 160 15.83 -8.39 -6.72
C MET A 160 15.88 -9.43 -5.59
N SER A 161 16.91 -10.29 -5.61
CA SER A 161 17.27 -11.20 -4.54
C SER A 161 17.79 -10.42 -3.32
N ARG A 162 17.73 -11.03 -2.12
CA ARG A 162 18.36 -10.43 -0.94
C ARG A 162 19.86 -10.63 -1.03
N ALA A 163 20.65 -9.72 -0.47
CA ALA A 163 22.10 -9.89 -0.41
C ALA A 163 22.51 -11.20 0.27
N GLU A 164 21.76 -11.64 1.28
CA GLU A 164 21.96 -12.93 1.96
C GLU A 164 21.70 -14.14 1.05
N ASP A 165 20.89 -13.99 0.01
CA ASP A 165 20.65 -15.05 -0.98
C ASP A 165 21.75 -15.08 -2.06
N ASP A 166 22.46 -13.95 -2.25
CA ASP A 166 23.47 -13.77 -3.30
C ASP A 166 24.90 -14.04 -2.82
N PHE A 167 25.19 -13.88 -1.52
CA PHE A 167 26.54 -13.95 -0.95
C PHE A 167 26.64 -14.98 0.17
N GLU A 168 27.63 -15.86 0.11
CA GLU A 168 28.02 -16.75 1.20
C GLU A 168 29.11 -16.10 2.06
N ILE A 169 29.19 -16.48 3.34
CA ILE A 169 30.29 -16.03 4.22
C ILE A 169 31.54 -16.80 3.83
N GLU A 170 32.55 -16.09 3.33
CA GLU A 170 33.82 -16.70 2.98
C GLU A 170 34.69 -16.89 4.23
N ALA A 171 35.21 -18.11 4.39
CA ALA A 171 36.27 -18.39 5.33
C ALA A 171 37.61 -18.15 4.62
N ASP A 172 38.35 -17.13 5.05
CA ASP A 172 39.63 -16.76 4.44
C ASP A 172 40.62 -17.95 4.43
N ASP A 173 41.17 -18.21 3.24
CA ASP A 173 42.62 -18.24 3.06
C ASP A 173 43.08 -18.16 1.59
N ASP A 174 42.18 -18.12 0.57
CA ASP A 174 42.63 -17.90 -0.82
C ASP A 174 41.52 -17.54 -1.85
N PHE A 175 40.67 -16.54 -1.58
CA PHE A 175 39.50 -16.26 -2.44
C PHE A 175 39.84 -15.80 -3.88
N LEU A 176 41.02 -15.20 -4.12
CA LEU A 176 41.38 -14.59 -5.42
C LEU A 176 42.83 -14.82 -5.89
N ALA A 177 43.55 -15.82 -5.37
CA ALA A 177 44.91 -16.10 -5.83
C ALA A 177 45.00 -16.83 -7.18
#